data_AF-A0A1M3P1V6-F1
#
_entry.id   AF-A0A1M3P1V6-F1
#
_cell.length_a   1.000
_cell.length_b   1.000
_cell.length_c   1.000
_cell.angle_alpha   90.00
_cell.angle_beta   90.00
_cell.angle_gamma   90.00
#
_symmetry.space_group_name_H-M   'P 1'
#
loop_
_entity.id
_entity.type
_entity.pdbx_description
1 polymer ?
#
loop_
_entity_poly.entity_id
_entity_poly.type
_entity_poly.pdbx_seq_one_letter_code
_entity_poly.pdbx_strand_id
1 'polypeptide(L)'
;MATEPRIAVVRVGGPNSGHTAYDRSGRKFALRQLPAGAVDRNVDIVFPAGSYIDVDVLLREIEELDYPRDRIFISSYANIITPEQKAWEVEAGLVSGIGSTGSGVGAAIMAQVAREASNFPLHRHDAAHCAPLEPFLHNTTALMRDWLDAGARIIVEGTQGFGLSLYDGGHWPKATSRATTAAAALAETGLSPVDVDNVTLVIRSYPIRVAGDSGPLPGETSWEAISESINAQTDLREFTTVTKKLRRVGRFDASVVQAAIACNNPTMIVLNHLDYVGSRRIGSEECAKVADFVAEVEHTIGRRIDHLGFSPMSMEFRSALVG
;
A
#
# COMPACT_ATOMS: atom_id res chain seq x y z
N MET A 1 13.52 20.69 -26.98
CA MET A 1 13.55 20.39 -25.53
C MET A 1 12.73 19.13 -25.36
N ALA A 2 13.31 18.04 -24.85
CA ALA A 2 12.50 16.85 -24.57
C ALA A 2 11.49 17.23 -23.48
N THR A 3 10.19 17.14 -23.80
CA THR A 3 9.12 17.29 -22.81
C THR A 3 9.32 16.21 -21.76
N GLU A 4 9.33 16.58 -20.48
CA GLU A 4 9.37 15.57 -19.41
C GLU A 4 8.25 14.54 -19.63
N PRO A 5 8.54 13.24 -19.42
CA PRO A 5 7.55 12.22 -19.64
C PRO A 5 6.37 12.41 -18.68
N ARG A 6 5.14 12.23 -19.17
CA ARG A 6 3.95 12.19 -18.32
C ARG A 6 4.15 11.14 -17.22
N ILE A 7 3.77 11.48 -15.98
CA ILE A 7 3.83 10.57 -14.84
C ILE A 7 2.42 10.29 -14.37
N ALA A 8 2.05 9.00 -14.30
CA ALA A 8 0.76 8.56 -13.78
C ALA A 8 0.93 7.58 -12.61
N VAL A 9 0.01 7.64 -11.65
CA VAL A 9 -0.08 6.70 -10.54
C VAL A 9 -1.42 5.97 -10.60
N VAL A 10 -1.35 4.64 -10.65
CA VAL A 10 -2.51 3.75 -10.77
C VAL A 10 -2.81 3.17 -9.40
N ARG A 11 -4.01 3.40 -8.89
CA ARG A 11 -4.43 2.92 -7.58
C ARG A 11 -5.32 1.68 -7.70
N VAL A 12 -4.78 0.53 -7.31
CA VAL A 12 -5.49 -0.76 -7.33
C VAL A 12 -5.97 -1.17 -5.94
N GLY A 13 -6.96 -2.07 -5.89
CA GLY A 13 -7.62 -2.43 -4.63
C GLY A 13 -8.48 -1.32 -4.06
N GLY A 14 -8.58 -1.26 -2.73
CA GLY A 14 -9.56 -0.41 -2.04
C GLY A 14 -9.00 0.39 -0.86
N PRO A 15 -9.85 1.19 -0.19
CA PRO A 15 -9.48 2.09 0.89
C PRO A 15 -9.32 1.41 2.26
N ASN A 16 -9.16 0.08 2.26
CA ASN A 16 -8.84 -0.73 3.44
C ASN A 16 -7.34 -0.71 3.79
N SER A 17 -6.51 -0.07 2.96
CA SER A 17 -5.17 0.40 3.35
C SER A 17 -5.18 1.92 3.48
N GLY A 18 -4.35 2.46 4.38
CA GLY A 18 -4.12 3.90 4.48
C GLY A 18 -2.63 4.20 4.40
N HIS A 19 -2.24 5.06 3.48
CA HIS A 19 -0.85 5.47 3.25
C HIS A 19 -0.65 6.88 3.77
N THR A 20 0.35 7.03 4.62
CA THR A 20 0.77 8.34 5.10
C THR A 20 1.87 8.84 4.19
N ALA A 21 1.73 10.06 3.70
CA ALA A 21 2.71 10.75 2.88
C ALA A 21 2.88 12.18 3.40
N TYR A 22 3.98 12.80 3.03
CA TYR A 22 4.33 14.13 3.46
C TYR A 22 4.68 14.96 2.23
N ASP A 23 4.20 16.21 2.18
CA ASP A 23 4.58 17.11 1.08
C ASP A 23 5.98 17.71 1.29
N ARG A 24 6.46 18.46 0.31
CA ARG A 24 7.79 19.11 0.36
C ARG A 24 7.93 20.13 1.51
N SER A 25 6.82 20.60 2.09
CA SER A 25 6.80 21.47 3.26
C SER A 25 6.83 20.70 4.59
N GLY A 26 6.78 19.37 4.53
CA GLY A 26 6.70 18.49 5.70
C GLY A 26 5.28 18.33 6.25
N ARG A 27 4.24 18.78 5.54
CA ARG A 27 2.85 18.58 5.96
C ARG A 27 2.44 17.13 5.73
N LYS A 28 1.91 16.51 6.77
CA LYS A 28 1.45 15.12 6.77
C LYS A 28 0.05 15.00 6.17
N PHE A 29 -0.12 14.02 5.28
CA PHE A 29 -1.40 13.59 4.71
C PHE A 29 -1.60 12.09 4.96
N ALA A 30 -2.84 11.70 5.23
CA ALA A 30 -3.22 10.32 5.50
C ALA A 30 -4.30 9.90 4.50
N LEU A 31 -3.86 9.31 3.38
CA LEU A 31 -4.71 8.97 2.25
C LEU A 31 -5.14 7.51 2.31
N ARG A 32 -6.35 7.21 1.87
CA ARG A 32 -6.89 5.85 1.77
C ARG A 32 -7.26 5.53 0.33
N GLN A 33 -7.95 6.45 -0.34
CA GLN A 33 -8.42 6.25 -1.70
C GLN A 33 -7.45 6.84 -2.71
N LEU A 34 -7.00 8.08 -2.54
CA LEU A 34 -5.96 8.64 -3.38
C LEU A 34 -4.62 7.93 -3.11
N PRO A 35 -3.81 7.67 -4.15
CA PRO A 35 -2.46 7.13 -4.00
C PRO A 35 -1.56 8.11 -3.23
N ALA A 36 -0.51 7.60 -2.57
CA ALA A 36 0.46 8.42 -1.83
C ALA A 36 1.11 9.51 -2.71
N GLY A 37 1.33 9.20 -3.99
CA GLY A 37 1.86 10.16 -4.97
C GLY A 37 0.97 11.38 -5.23
N ALA A 38 -0.31 11.33 -4.85
CA ALA A 38 -1.24 12.46 -4.99
C ALA A 38 -0.79 13.71 -4.22
N VAL A 39 0.04 13.55 -3.18
CA VAL A 39 0.58 14.66 -2.40
C VAL A 39 1.43 15.63 -3.25
N ASP A 40 2.02 15.18 -4.35
CA ASP A 40 2.78 16.08 -5.25
C ASP A 40 1.85 16.96 -6.12
N ARG A 41 0.58 16.58 -6.31
CA ARG A 41 -0.43 17.29 -7.12
C ARG A 41 -0.09 17.48 -8.61
N ASN A 42 1.02 16.91 -9.09
CA ASN A 42 1.49 17.02 -10.47
C ASN A 42 1.64 15.67 -11.18
N VAL A 43 0.94 14.65 -10.71
CA VAL A 43 0.85 13.34 -11.39
C VAL A 43 -0.57 13.16 -11.92
N ASP A 44 -0.77 12.27 -12.89
CA ASP A 44 -2.11 11.84 -13.28
C ASP A 44 -2.51 10.63 -12.41
N ILE A 45 -3.75 10.58 -11.90
CA ILE A 45 -4.24 9.48 -11.05
C ILE A 45 -5.23 8.64 -11.83
N VAL A 46 -4.99 7.33 -11.86
CA VAL A 46 -5.86 6.38 -12.52
C VAL A 46 -6.44 5.39 -11.53
N PHE A 47 -7.76 5.25 -11.52
CA PHE A 47 -8.48 4.17 -10.87
C PHE A 47 -8.96 3.18 -11.94
N PRO A 48 -8.25 2.06 -12.17
CA PRO A 48 -8.61 1.08 -13.19
C PRO A 48 -9.83 0.24 -12.78
N ALA A 49 -10.24 -0.70 -13.65
CA ALA A 49 -11.41 -1.55 -13.41
C ALA A 49 -11.30 -2.39 -12.12
N GLY A 50 -10.08 -2.76 -11.71
CA GLY A 50 -9.84 -3.49 -10.46
C GLY A 50 -9.84 -2.64 -9.19
N SER A 51 -10.12 -1.33 -9.28
CA SER A 51 -10.28 -0.47 -8.09
C SER A 51 -11.63 -0.69 -7.41
N TYR A 52 -11.62 -0.56 -6.08
CA TYR A 52 -12.79 -0.46 -5.22
C TYR A 52 -12.80 0.94 -4.59
N ILE A 53 -13.85 1.70 -4.85
CA ILE A 53 -13.90 3.14 -4.55
C ILE A 53 -14.96 3.41 -3.50
N ASP A 54 -14.53 3.99 -2.39
CA ASP A 54 -15.40 4.66 -1.44
C ASP A 54 -15.52 6.13 -1.85
N VAL A 55 -16.65 6.50 -2.45
CA VAL A 55 -16.87 7.81 -3.11
C VAL A 55 -16.69 8.96 -2.13
N ASP A 56 -17.22 8.84 -0.92
CA ASP A 56 -17.12 9.88 0.10
C ASP A 56 -15.67 10.07 0.56
N VAL A 57 -14.89 8.98 0.62
CA VAL A 57 -13.46 9.05 0.94
C VAL A 57 -12.69 9.70 -0.21
N LEU A 58 -12.98 9.32 -1.46
CA LEU A 58 -12.33 9.89 -2.63
C LEU A 58 -12.54 11.41 -2.71
N LEU A 59 -13.80 11.85 -2.70
CA LEU A 59 -14.13 13.26 -2.89
C LEU A 59 -13.59 14.13 -1.76
N ARG A 60 -13.65 13.66 -0.52
CA ARG A 60 -13.03 14.36 0.61
C ARG A 60 -11.52 14.46 0.46
N GLU A 61 -10.83 13.39 0.06
CA GLU A 61 -9.37 13.43 -0.14
C GLU A 61 -8.96 14.34 -1.31
N ILE A 62 -9.77 14.42 -2.37
CA ILE A 62 -9.59 15.39 -3.47
C ILE A 62 -9.70 16.82 -2.94
N GLU A 63 -10.71 17.11 -2.12
CA GLU A 63 -10.93 18.44 -1.53
C GLU A 63 -9.83 18.81 -0.52
N GLU A 64 -9.46 17.90 0.39
CA GLU A 64 -8.42 18.12 1.40
C GLU A 64 -7.05 18.39 0.78
N LEU A 65 -6.75 17.76 -0.36
CA LEU A 65 -5.54 17.99 -1.12
C LEU A 65 -5.62 19.17 -2.08
N ASP A 66 -6.80 19.75 -2.34
CA ASP A 66 -7.03 20.66 -3.46
C ASP A 66 -6.47 20.06 -4.78
N TYR A 67 -6.83 18.81 -5.04
CA TYR A 67 -6.25 18.03 -6.12
C TYR A 67 -6.89 18.38 -7.48
N PRO A 68 -6.11 18.59 -8.56
CA PRO A 68 -6.66 18.90 -9.88
C PRO A 68 -7.59 17.79 -10.40
N ARG A 69 -8.88 18.11 -10.56
CA ARG A 69 -9.91 17.13 -10.93
C ARG A 69 -9.73 16.57 -12.35
N ASP A 70 -9.16 17.36 -13.25
CA ASP A 70 -8.83 17.01 -14.63
C ASP A 70 -7.66 16.02 -14.75
N ARG A 71 -6.99 15.71 -13.63
CA ARG A 71 -5.93 14.71 -13.53
C ARG A 71 -6.41 13.39 -12.93
N ILE A 72 -7.71 13.20 -12.73
CA ILE A 72 -8.27 11.97 -12.15
C ILE A 72 -9.08 11.23 -13.21
N PHE A 73 -8.72 9.98 -13.44
CA PHE A 73 -9.30 9.12 -14.48
C PHE A 73 -9.81 7.82 -13.85
N ILE A 74 -11.12 7.58 -13.91
CA ILE A 74 -11.78 6.43 -13.28
C ILE A 74 -12.38 5.54 -14.36
N SER A 75 -12.11 4.24 -14.29
CA SER A 75 -12.76 3.26 -15.15
C SER A 75 -14.24 3.19 -14.84
N SER A 76 -15.09 3.20 -15.87
CA SER A 76 -16.54 2.94 -15.74
C SER A 76 -16.84 1.60 -15.04
N TYR A 77 -15.90 0.64 -15.08
CA TYR A 77 -16.05 -0.68 -14.45
C TYR A 77 -15.51 -0.76 -13.02
N ALA A 78 -14.85 0.29 -12.51
CA ALA A 78 -14.38 0.33 -11.13
C ALA A 78 -15.54 0.11 -10.16
N ASN A 79 -15.34 -0.68 -9.11
CA ASN A 79 -16.40 -1.05 -8.19
C ASN A 79 -16.62 0.06 -7.16
N ILE A 80 -17.87 0.29 -6.80
CA ILE A 80 -18.27 1.25 -5.76
C ILE A 80 -18.58 0.50 -4.47
N ILE A 81 -17.97 0.95 -3.38
CA ILE A 81 -18.21 0.45 -2.04
C ILE A 81 -19.43 1.15 -1.47
N THR A 82 -20.46 0.39 -1.09
CA THR A 82 -21.70 0.95 -0.56
C THR A 82 -21.73 0.98 0.98
N PRO A 83 -22.57 1.85 1.58
CA PRO A 83 -22.83 1.81 3.02
C PRO A 83 -23.34 0.45 3.51
N GLU A 84 -24.16 -0.23 2.71
CA GLU A 84 -24.66 -1.58 3.00
C GLU A 84 -23.52 -2.60 3.10
N GLN A 85 -22.56 -2.58 2.16
CA GLN A 85 -21.40 -3.47 2.20
C GLN A 85 -20.50 -3.21 3.42
N LYS A 86 -20.34 -1.94 3.84
CA LYS A 86 -19.62 -1.58 5.07
C LYS A 86 -20.35 -2.11 6.31
N ALA A 87 -21.67 -1.92 6.39
CA ALA A 87 -22.50 -2.42 7.50
C ALA A 87 -22.46 -3.94 7.60
N TRP A 88 -22.57 -4.62 6.45
CA TRP A 88 -22.53 -6.08 6.38
C TRP A 88 -21.22 -6.65 6.93
N GLU A 89 -20.04 -6.04 6.67
CA GLU A 89 -18.78 -6.51 7.26
C GLU A 89 -18.77 -6.46 8.79
N VAL A 90 -19.44 -5.47 9.38
CA VAL A 90 -19.59 -5.32 10.83
C VAL A 90 -20.53 -6.39 11.37
N GLU A 91 -21.71 -6.52 10.77
CA GLU A 91 -22.77 -7.46 11.18
C GLU A 91 -22.34 -8.93 11.03
N ALA A 92 -21.59 -9.25 9.98
CA ALA A 92 -21.01 -10.57 9.75
C ALA A 92 -19.87 -10.91 10.74
N GLY A 93 -19.50 -9.98 11.63
CA GLY A 93 -18.47 -10.20 12.64
C GLY A 93 -17.05 -10.23 12.06
N LEU A 94 -16.81 -9.74 10.84
CA LEU A 94 -15.46 -9.75 10.25
C LEU A 94 -14.51 -8.74 10.91
N VAL A 95 -15.06 -7.62 11.41
CA VAL A 95 -14.28 -6.61 12.13
C VAL A 95 -13.77 -7.15 13.46
N SER A 96 -14.60 -7.83 14.23
CA SER A 96 -14.22 -8.46 15.51
C SER A 96 -13.48 -9.78 15.31
N GLY A 97 -13.86 -10.55 14.29
CA GLY A 97 -13.36 -11.88 14.02
C GLY A 97 -11.99 -11.91 13.37
N ILE A 98 -11.82 -11.30 12.18
CA ILE A 98 -10.56 -11.35 11.42
C ILE A 98 -9.77 -10.03 11.46
N GLY A 99 -10.30 -9.00 12.12
CA GLY A 99 -9.69 -7.68 12.16
C GLY A 99 -9.89 -6.90 10.86
N SER A 100 -11.00 -7.09 10.15
CA SER A 100 -11.34 -6.27 8.99
C SER A 100 -11.33 -4.78 9.35
N THR A 101 -10.98 -3.92 8.39
CA THR A 101 -11.05 -2.47 8.57
C THR A 101 -12.48 -1.93 8.57
N GLY A 102 -13.47 -2.76 8.25
CA GLY A 102 -14.88 -2.34 8.11
C GLY A 102 -15.09 -1.39 6.95
N SER A 103 -14.19 -1.42 5.96
CA SER A 103 -14.23 -0.53 4.80
C SER A 103 -15.10 -1.07 3.68
N GLY A 104 -15.71 -2.25 3.81
CA GLY A 104 -16.62 -2.82 2.82
C GLY A 104 -15.94 -3.43 1.60
N VAL A 105 -14.60 -3.49 1.55
CA VAL A 105 -13.84 -4.01 0.40
C VAL A 105 -14.07 -5.52 0.22
N GLY A 106 -14.11 -6.29 1.30
CA GLY A 106 -14.38 -7.72 1.23
C GLY A 106 -15.80 -7.99 0.75
N ALA A 107 -16.77 -7.25 1.31
CA ALA A 107 -18.17 -7.31 0.90
C ALA A 107 -18.37 -6.95 -0.58
N ALA A 108 -17.70 -5.89 -1.06
CA ALA A 108 -17.74 -5.48 -2.46
C ALA A 108 -17.15 -6.54 -3.40
N ILE A 109 -16.03 -7.16 -3.03
CA ILE A 109 -15.42 -8.27 -3.79
C ILE A 109 -16.39 -9.46 -3.86
N MET A 110 -17.01 -9.84 -2.74
CA MET A 110 -17.98 -10.93 -2.73
C MET A 110 -19.17 -10.64 -3.63
N ALA A 111 -19.71 -9.41 -3.60
CA ALA A 111 -20.81 -9.01 -4.48
C ALA A 111 -20.43 -9.08 -5.97
N GLN A 112 -19.20 -8.67 -6.32
CA GLN A 112 -18.69 -8.81 -7.69
C GLN A 112 -18.55 -10.28 -8.12
N VAL A 113 -17.99 -11.13 -7.26
CA VAL A 113 -17.79 -12.57 -7.55
C VAL A 113 -19.11 -13.33 -7.60
N ALA A 114 -20.10 -12.90 -6.81
CA ALA A 114 -21.44 -13.49 -6.78
C ALA A 114 -22.18 -13.34 -8.11
N ARG A 115 -21.81 -12.36 -8.95
CA ARG A 115 -22.39 -12.16 -10.29
C ARG A 115 -23.92 -12.14 -10.25
N GLU A 116 -24.47 -11.39 -9.29
CA GLU A 116 -25.92 -11.21 -9.08
C GLU A 116 -26.68 -12.53 -8.78
N ALA A 117 -26.00 -13.51 -8.18
CA ALA A 117 -26.65 -14.73 -7.70
C ALA A 117 -27.85 -14.38 -6.80
N SER A 118 -29.02 -14.94 -7.12
CA SER A 118 -30.30 -14.58 -6.50
C SER A 118 -30.39 -14.87 -4.99
N ASN A 119 -29.45 -15.65 -4.45
CA ASN A 119 -29.37 -16.02 -3.03
C ASN A 119 -28.22 -15.30 -2.29
N PHE A 120 -27.46 -14.44 -2.97
CA PHE A 120 -26.42 -13.64 -2.34
C PHE A 120 -26.99 -12.25 -1.99
N PRO A 121 -26.82 -11.76 -0.74
CA PRO A 121 -27.57 -10.59 -0.28
C PRO A 121 -27.01 -9.24 -0.75
N LEU A 122 -25.80 -9.20 -1.31
CA LEU A 122 -25.15 -7.95 -1.69
C LEU A 122 -25.07 -7.81 -3.21
N HIS A 123 -25.18 -6.58 -3.69
CA HIS A 123 -25.09 -6.24 -5.10
C HIS A 123 -23.79 -5.51 -5.44
N ARG A 124 -23.29 -5.75 -6.66
CA ARG A 124 -22.18 -4.98 -7.22
C ARG A 124 -22.70 -3.63 -7.71
N HIS A 125 -21.95 -2.58 -7.42
CA HIS A 125 -22.16 -1.25 -7.98
C HIS A 125 -20.88 -0.83 -8.71
N ASP A 126 -20.99 -0.14 -9.84
CA ASP A 126 -19.84 0.36 -10.58
C ASP A 126 -19.91 1.86 -10.87
N ALA A 127 -18.76 2.42 -11.24
CA ALA A 127 -18.59 3.86 -11.40
C ALA A 127 -19.44 4.43 -12.55
N ALA A 128 -19.78 3.62 -13.56
CA ALA A 128 -20.66 4.03 -14.66
C ALA A 128 -22.03 4.54 -14.18
N HIS A 129 -22.52 4.01 -13.07
CA HIS A 129 -23.84 4.34 -12.50
C HIS A 129 -23.73 5.18 -11.22
N CYS A 130 -22.61 5.87 -11.03
CA CYS A 130 -22.35 6.70 -9.86
C CYS A 130 -22.26 8.18 -10.27
N ALA A 131 -23.36 8.92 -10.12
CA ALA A 131 -23.47 10.32 -10.57
C ALA A 131 -22.32 11.24 -10.12
N PRO A 132 -21.83 11.18 -8.85
CA PRO A 132 -20.69 11.99 -8.43
C PRO A 132 -19.37 11.70 -9.18
N LEU A 133 -19.24 10.54 -9.81
CA LEU A 133 -18.04 10.12 -10.53
C LEU A 133 -18.10 10.38 -12.03
N GLU A 134 -19.24 10.75 -12.59
CA GLU A 134 -19.44 11.03 -14.02
C GLU A 134 -18.32 11.90 -14.64
N PRO A 135 -17.86 13.01 -13.99
CA PRO A 135 -16.83 13.87 -14.56
C PRO A 135 -15.44 13.21 -14.71
N PHE A 136 -15.19 12.09 -14.02
CA PHE A 136 -13.90 11.41 -14.00
C PHE A 136 -13.86 10.17 -14.89
N LEU A 137 -14.99 9.75 -15.49
CA LEU A 137 -15.10 8.48 -16.19
C LEU A 137 -14.31 8.46 -17.51
N HIS A 138 -13.44 7.46 -17.66
CA HIS A 138 -12.60 7.26 -18.84
C HIS A 138 -12.43 5.76 -19.14
N ASN A 139 -12.12 5.42 -20.40
CA ASN A 139 -11.57 4.11 -20.73
C ASN A 139 -10.09 4.07 -20.30
N THR A 140 -9.85 3.74 -19.04
CA THR A 140 -8.53 3.84 -18.41
C THR A 140 -7.51 2.89 -19.03
N THR A 141 -7.92 1.72 -19.53
CA THR A 141 -7.01 0.78 -20.20
C THR A 141 -6.49 1.37 -21.51
N ALA A 142 -7.37 1.90 -22.37
CA ALA A 142 -6.96 2.56 -23.61
C ALA A 142 -6.10 3.80 -23.32
N LEU A 143 -6.52 4.61 -22.33
CA LEU A 143 -5.81 5.80 -21.91
C LEU A 143 -4.37 5.49 -21.46
N MET A 144 -4.19 4.49 -20.59
CA MET A 144 -2.86 4.10 -20.13
C MET A 144 -2.02 3.47 -21.25
N ARG A 145 -2.63 2.75 -22.20
CA ARG A 145 -1.91 2.24 -23.39
C ARG A 145 -1.36 3.40 -24.22
N ASP A 146 -2.19 4.38 -24.55
CA ASP A 146 -1.78 5.56 -25.32
C ASP A 146 -0.65 6.32 -24.60
N TRP A 147 -0.70 6.40 -23.28
CA TRP A 147 0.35 7.03 -22.48
C TRP A 147 1.66 6.24 -22.51
N LEU A 148 1.62 4.91 -22.37
CA LEU A 148 2.81 4.07 -22.48
C LEU A 148 3.44 4.17 -23.88
N ASP A 149 2.63 4.14 -24.93
CA ASP A 149 3.09 4.28 -26.32
C ASP A 149 3.72 5.66 -26.58
N ALA A 150 3.27 6.68 -25.84
CA ALA A 150 3.86 8.02 -25.84
C ALA A 150 5.07 8.18 -24.88
N GLY A 151 5.54 7.11 -24.23
CA GLY A 151 6.70 7.12 -23.34
C GLY A 151 6.43 7.64 -21.93
N ALA A 152 5.18 7.64 -21.46
CA ALA A 152 4.84 7.98 -20.09
C ALA A 152 5.42 6.98 -19.08
N ARG A 153 5.61 7.45 -17.84
CA ARG A 153 5.95 6.61 -16.69
C ARG A 153 4.72 6.35 -15.86
N ILE A 154 4.35 5.08 -15.72
CA ILE A 154 3.20 4.64 -14.94
C ILE A 154 3.68 3.87 -13.71
N ILE A 155 3.23 4.28 -12.53
CA ILE A 155 3.53 3.63 -11.25
C ILE A 155 2.25 2.99 -10.75
N VAL A 156 2.26 1.67 -10.53
CA VAL A 156 1.13 0.96 -9.91
C VAL A 156 1.34 0.91 -8.40
N GLU A 157 0.45 1.55 -7.65
CA GLU A 157 0.48 1.54 -6.19
C GLU A 157 -0.41 0.43 -5.63
N GLY A 158 0.23 -0.66 -5.21
CA GLY A 158 -0.44 -1.82 -4.64
C GLY A 158 -0.95 -1.63 -3.21
N THR A 159 -1.94 -2.44 -2.84
CA THR A 159 -2.39 -2.66 -1.46
C THR A 159 -2.67 -4.16 -1.28
N GLN A 160 -2.43 -4.81 -0.14
CA GLN A 160 -1.68 -4.46 1.06
C GLN A 160 -0.27 -5.11 1.00
N GLY A 161 0.30 -5.53 2.14
CA GLY A 161 1.56 -6.29 2.19
C GLY A 161 1.38 -7.79 1.90
N PHE A 162 2.48 -8.48 1.57
CA PHE A 162 2.48 -9.89 1.18
C PHE A 162 1.88 -10.84 2.24
N GLY A 163 2.20 -10.65 3.52
CA GLY A 163 1.65 -11.46 4.61
C GLY A 163 0.13 -11.33 4.83
N LEU A 164 -0.52 -10.41 4.13
CA LEU A 164 -1.98 -10.29 4.08
C LEU A 164 -2.59 -10.87 2.79
N SER A 165 -1.80 -11.38 1.85
CA SER A 165 -2.32 -11.95 0.59
C SER A 165 -3.30 -13.08 0.89
N LEU A 166 -4.44 -13.07 0.18
CA LEU A 166 -5.48 -14.10 0.29
C LEU A 166 -4.92 -15.50 0.00
N TYR A 167 -4.02 -15.63 -0.98
CA TYR A 167 -3.49 -16.91 -1.44
C TYR A 167 -2.09 -17.19 -0.87
N ASP A 168 -1.23 -16.18 -0.86
CA ASP A 168 0.21 -16.38 -0.65
C ASP A 168 0.65 -16.06 0.79
N GLY A 169 -0.20 -15.37 1.56
CA GLY A 169 0.18 -14.82 2.87
C GLY A 169 0.26 -15.86 3.99
N GLY A 170 -0.23 -17.08 3.76
CA GLY A 170 -0.12 -18.20 4.71
C GLY A 170 -0.93 -18.05 6.01
N HIS A 171 -1.81 -17.05 6.10
CA HIS A 171 -2.53 -16.71 7.33
C HIS A 171 -4.05 -16.67 7.16
N TRP A 172 -4.60 -17.30 6.12
CA TRP A 172 -6.05 -17.41 5.96
C TRP A 172 -6.69 -18.06 7.21
N PRO A 173 -7.80 -17.53 7.75
CA PRO A 173 -8.64 -16.45 7.22
C PRO A 173 -8.22 -15.01 7.64
N LYS A 174 -7.11 -14.84 8.36
CA LYS A 174 -6.55 -13.53 8.79
C LYS A 174 -5.74 -12.86 7.67
N ALA A 175 -6.39 -12.70 6.53
CA ALA A 175 -5.86 -12.11 5.31
C ALA A 175 -6.82 -11.03 4.78
N THR A 176 -6.38 -10.26 3.80
CA THR A 176 -7.25 -9.41 3.01
C THR A 176 -8.05 -10.26 2.01
N SER A 177 -9.04 -9.68 1.36
CA SER A 177 -9.95 -10.37 0.43
C SER A 177 -9.39 -10.54 -0.99
N ARG A 178 -8.08 -10.36 -1.18
CA ARG A 178 -7.42 -10.30 -2.49
C ARG A 178 -5.95 -10.72 -2.40
N ALA A 179 -5.36 -11.09 -3.52
CA ALA A 179 -3.91 -11.23 -3.62
C ALA A 179 -3.24 -9.85 -3.53
N THR A 180 -2.04 -9.81 -2.94
CA THR A 180 -1.27 -8.56 -2.73
C THR A 180 0.07 -8.56 -3.45
N THR A 181 0.25 -9.47 -4.42
CA THR A 181 1.45 -9.59 -5.23
C THR A 181 1.49 -8.56 -6.35
N ALA A 182 2.66 -8.32 -6.93
CA ALA A 182 2.84 -7.43 -8.08
C ALA A 182 2.02 -7.90 -9.29
N ALA A 183 1.95 -9.21 -9.52
CA ALA A 183 1.12 -9.79 -10.57
C ALA A 183 -0.38 -9.51 -10.37
N ALA A 184 -0.87 -9.63 -9.12
CA ALA A 184 -2.26 -9.29 -8.79
C ALA A 184 -2.54 -7.80 -8.95
N ALA A 185 -1.62 -6.94 -8.49
CA ALA A 185 -1.72 -5.50 -8.69
C ALA A 185 -1.79 -5.15 -10.19
N LEU A 186 -0.94 -5.77 -11.01
CA LEU A 186 -0.94 -5.55 -12.45
C LEU A 186 -2.24 -6.01 -13.12
N ALA A 187 -2.74 -7.20 -12.77
CA ALA A 187 -3.96 -7.77 -13.34
C ALA A 187 -5.19 -6.86 -13.17
N GLU A 188 -5.17 -6.00 -12.16
CA GLU A 188 -6.25 -5.06 -11.87
C GLU A 188 -6.19 -3.75 -12.65
N THR A 189 -5.05 -3.46 -13.28
CA THR A 189 -4.85 -2.24 -14.07
C THR A 189 -5.40 -2.34 -15.49
N GLY A 190 -5.39 -3.54 -16.07
CA GLY A 190 -5.59 -3.74 -17.51
C GLY A 190 -4.33 -3.53 -18.35
N LEU A 191 -3.15 -3.41 -17.73
CA LEU A 191 -1.84 -3.40 -18.40
C LEU A 191 -1.28 -4.82 -18.57
N SER A 192 -0.34 -4.98 -19.50
CA SER A 192 0.24 -6.27 -19.87
C SER A 192 1.45 -6.60 -18.98
N PRO A 193 1.69 -7.89 -18.67
CA PRO A 193 2.93 -8.34 -18.03
C PRO A 193 4.22 -7.87 -18.71
N VAL A 194 4.20 -7.67 -20.04
CA VAL A 194 5.38 -7.19 -20.77
C VAL A 194 5.65 -5.69 -20.61
N ASP A 195 4.70 -4.93 -20.05
CA ASP A 195 4.86 -3.50 -19.79
C ASP A 195 5.64 -3.23 -18.49
N VAL A 196 5.88 -4.26 -17.67
CA VAL A 196 6.50 -4.10 -16.34
C VAL A 196 8.02 -4.06 -16.45
N ASP A 197 8.57 -2.85 -16.34
CA ASP A 197 10.02 -2.63 -16.25
C ASP A 197 10.60 -3.05 -14.89
N ASN A 198 9.86 -2.76 -13.81
CA ASN A 198 10.37 -2.86 -12.44
C ASN A 198 9.30 -3.33 -11.44
N VAL A 199 9.74 -4.09 -10.45
CA VAL A 199 8.94 -4.49 -9.29
C VAL A 199 9.69 -4.10 -8.02
N THR A 200 9.13 -3.17 -7.26
CA THR A 200 9.71 -2.68 -6.00
C THR A 200 9.08 -3.38 -4.81
N LEU A 201 9.88 -4.11 -4.03
CA LEU A 201 9.45 -4.68 -2.75
C LEU A 201 9.86 -3.74 -1.61
N VAL A 202 8.87 -3.22 -0.89
CA VAL A 202 9.10 -2.39 0.29
C VAL A 202 9.02 -3.26 1.54
N ILE A 203 10.11 -3.30 2.30
CA ILE A 203 10.21 -3.97 3.60
C ILE A 203 10.50 -2.95 4.70
N ARG A 204 10.34 -3.37 5.95
CA ARG A 204 10.60 -2.53 7.13
C ARG A 204 11.44 -3.29 8.14
N SER A 205 12.27 -2.54 8.87
CA SER A 205 13.15 -3.05 9.93
C SER A 205 12.39 -3.86 11.00
N TYR A 206 11.23 -3.36 11.41
CA TYR A 206 10.37 -4.03 12.41
C TYR A 206 8.97 -4.26 11.84
N PRO A 207 8.58 -5.46 11.37
CA PRO A 207 7.26 -5.72 10.82
C PRO A 207 6.13 -5.35 11.79
N ILE A 208 5.00 -4.95 11.23
CA ILE A 208 3.81 -4.55 12.00
C ILE A 208 2.57 -5.29 11.52
N ARG A 209 1.61 -5.47 12.43
CA ARG A 209 0.24 -5.86 12.10
C ARG A 209 -0.77 -4.94 12.78
N VAL A 210 -2.00 -4.95 12.30
CA VAL A 210 -3.12 -4.24 12.94
C VAL A 210 -3.32 -4.76 14.37
N ALA A 211 -3.82 -3.92 15.26
CA ALA A 211 -4.15 -4.30 16.63
C ALA A 211 -5.09 -5.52 16.72
N GLY A 212 -5.03 -6.24 17.86
CA GLY A 212 -5.91 -7.37 18.14
C GLY A 212 -5.51 -8.66 17.41
N ASP A 213 -6.48 -9.57 17.25
CA ASP A 213 -6.28 -10.88 16.61
C ASP A 213 -6.28 -10.79 15.07
N SER A 214 -5.31 -10.03 14.55
CA SER A 214 -5.09 -9.79 13.12
C SER A 214 -4.21 -10.85 12.45
N GLY A 215 -3.99 -12.00 13.11
CA GLY A 215 -3.09 -13.07 12.67
C GLY A 215 -1.75 -13.09 13.43
N PRO A 216 -0.93 -14.14 13.24
CA PRO A 216 0.35 -14.28 13.93
C PRO A 216 1.35 -13.19 13.51
N LEU A 217 2.24 -12.82 14.43
CA LEU A 217 3.39 -11.93 14.18
C LEU A 217 4.61 -12.55 14.87
N PRO A 218 5.48 -13.25 14.13
CA PRO A 218 6.70 -13.83 14.70
C PRO A 218 7.58 -12.76 15.35
N GLY A 219 8.24 -13.12 16.45
CA GLY A 219 9.13 -12.22 17.16
C GLY A 219 8.44 -10.96 17.71
N GLU A 220 7.15 -11.06 18.07
CA GLU A 220 6.38 -9.94 18.62
C GLU A 220 7.09 -9.31 19.83
N THR A 221 7.16 -7.98 19.82
CA THR A 221 7.81 -7.17 20.84
C THR A 221 6.96 -5.92 21.11
N SER A 222 7.46 -4.97 21.89
CA SER A 222 6.74 -3.74 22.22
C SER A 222 7.42 -2.50 21.64
N TRP A 223 6.64 -1.45 21.44
CA TRP A 223 7.17 -0.15 21.01
C TRP A 223 8.09 0.45 22.07
N GLU A 224 7.83 0.16 23.35
CA GLU A 224 8.67 0.54 24.47
C GLU A 224 10.04 -0.13 24.37
N ALA A 225 10.10 -1.44 24.11
CA ALA A 225 11.36 -2.17 23.98
C ALA A 225 12.21 -1.68 22.79
N ILE A 226 11.58 -1.35 21.66
CA ILE A 226 12.27 -0.74 20.51
C ILE A 226 12.80 0.64 20.89
N SER A 227 11.97 1.48 21.51
CA SER A 227 12.35 2.83 21.92
C SER A 227 13.53 2.83 22.91
N GLU A 228 13.51 1.93 23.89
CA GLU A 228 14.60 1.73 24.84
C GLU A 228 15.89 1.27 24.14
N SER A 229 15.79 0.37 23.16
CA SER A 229 16.97 -0.19 22.47
C SER A 229 17.81 0.84 21.70
N ILE A 230 17.18 1.96 21.31
CA ILE A 230 17.85 3.07 20.60
C ILE A 230 17.89 4.37 21.40
N ASN A 231 17.53 4.35 22.69
CA ASN A 231 17.36 5.55 23.51
C ASN A 231 16.54 6.65 22.81
N ALA A 232 15.40 6.25 22.22
CA ALA A 232 14.59 7.11 21.37
C ALA A 232 14.19 8.40 22.08
N GLN A 233 14.45 9.53 21.43
CA GLN A 233 14.04 10.86 21.91
C GLN A 233 12.60 11.21 21.52
N THR A 234 11.97 10.38 20.69
CA THR A 234 10.64 10.62 20.12
C THR A 234 9.80 9.36 20.22
N ASP A 235 8.48 9.54 20.21
CA ASP A 235 7.53 8.43 20.26
C ASP A 235 7.48 7.69 18.93
N LEU A 236 7.90 6.43 18.94
CA LEU A 236 7.90 5.56 17.75
C LEU A 236 6.56 4.87 17.51
N ARG A 237 5.60 4.97 18.43
CA ARG A 237 4.33 4.23 18.35
C ARG A 237 3.56 4.55 17.07
N GLU A 238 3.26 3.53 16.29
CA GLU A 238 2.46 3.66 15.09
C GLU A 238 1.00 3.25 15.28
N PHE A 239 0.09 4.10 14.84
CA PHE A 239 -1.35 3.85 14.88
C PHE A 239 -1.90 3.56 13.48
N THR A 240 -2.93 2.72 13.38
CA THR A 240 -3.61 2.46 12.11
C THR A 240 -4.26 3.74 11.57
N THR A 241 -4.16 3.95 10.26
CA THR A 241 -4.69 5.16 9.62
C THR A 241 -6.21 5.25 9.74
N VAL A 242 -6.90 4.12 9.60
CA VAL A 242 -8.36 4.01 9.57
C VAL A 242 -8.95 3.95 10.98
N THR A 243 -8.54 2.97 11.79
CA THR A 243 -9.16 2.69 13.10
C THR A 243 -8.47 3.39 14.28
N LYS A 244 -7.35 4.08 14.06
CA LYS A 244 -6.53 4.77 15.07
C LYS A 244 -6.11 3.88 16.25
N LYS A 245 -5.93 2.57 16.01
CA LYS A 245 -5.47 1.60 17.02
C LYS A 245 -3.95 1.44 16.95
N LEU A 246 -3.29 1.27 18.10
CA LEU A 246 -1.86 1.00 18.18
C LEU A 246 -1.54 -0.32 17.47
N ARG A 247 -0.59 -0.28 16.53
CA ARG A 247 -0.17 -1.47 15.77
C ARG A 247 0.63 -2.43 16.66
N ARG A 248 0.51 -3.71 16.37
CA ARG A 248 1.42 -4.73 16.90
C ARG A 248 2.74 -4.63 16.14
N VAL A 249 3.86 -4.90 16.81
CA VAL A 249 5.20 -4.79 16.24
C VAL A 249 6.03 -6.03 16.57
N GLY A 250 6.85 -6.48 15.62
CA GLY A 250 7.72 -7.63 15.77
C GLY A 250 9.14 -7.33 15.31
N ARG A 251 10.07 -8.18 15.73
CA ARG A 251 11.44 -8.20 15.17
C ARG A 251 11.41 -8.65 13.72
N PHE A 252 12.45 -8.29 12.98
CA PHE A 252 12.58 -8.67 11.57
C PHE A 252 12.45 -10.18 11.40
N ASP A 253 11.63 -10.60 10.43
CA ASP A 253 11.43 -12.00 10.06
C ASP A 253 11.74 -12.16 8.57
N ALA A 254 12.85 -12.83 8.27
CA ALA A 254 13.28 -13.06 6.91
C ALA A 254 12.33 -13.99 6.14
N SER A 255 11.60 -14.88 6.81
CA SER A 255 10.81 -15.94 6.15
C SER A 255 9.68 -15.38 5.28
N VAL A 256 8.91 -14.41 5.80
CA VAL A 256 7.85 -13.74 5.04
C VAL A 256 8.43 -12.90 3.90
N VAL A 257 9.62 -12.33 4.08
CA VAL A 257 10.31 -11.55 3.04
C VAL A 257 10.84 -12.45 1.94
N GLN A 258 11.44 -13.59 2.28
CA GLN A 258 11.89 -14.60 1.32
C GLN A 258 10.72 -15.15 0.49
N ALA A 259 9.58 -15.43 1.13
CA ALA A 259 8.36 -15.84 0.43
C ALA A 259 7.84 -14.73 -0.51
N ALA A 260 7.86 -13.47 -0.05
CA ALA A 260 7.50 -12.34 -0.89
C ALA A 260 8.46 -12.16 -2.09
N ILE A 261 9.77 -12.35 -1.90
CA ILE A 261 10.77 -12.32 -2.97
C ILE A 261 10.52 -13.46 -3.96
N ALA A 262 10.26 -14.68 -3.49
CA ALA A 262 10.01 -15.82 -4.35
C ALA A 262 8.78 -15.62 -5.25
N CYS A 263 7.73 -14.99 -4.71
CA CYS A 263 6.48 -14.76 -5.43
C CYS A 263 6.53 -13.54 -6.38
N ASN A 264 7.22 -12.46 -5.97
CA ASN A 264 7.22 -11.19 -6.71
C ASN A 264 8.47 -10.97 -7.56
N ASN A 265 9.55 -11.70 -7.30
CA ASN A 265 10.87 -11.54 -7.90
C ASN A 265 11.26 -10.06 -8.13
N PRO A 266 11.36 -9.25 -7.06
CA PRO A 266 11.51 -7.80 -7.19
C PRO A 266 12.81 -7.43 -7.93
N THR A 267 12.76 -6.37 -8.72
CA THR A 267 13.96 -5.75 -9.30
C THR A 267 14.65 -4.82 -8.31
N MET A 268 13.90 -4.27 -7.34
CA MET A 268 14.42 -3.39 -6.29
C MET A 268 13.82 -3.73 -4.92
N ILE A 269 14.64 -3.62 -3.86
CA ILE A 269 14.20 -3.74 -2.47
C ILE A 269 14.49 -2.45 -1.71
N VAL A 270 13.48 -1.94 -1.01
CA VAL A 270 13.57 -0.75 -0.16
C VAL A 270 13.40 -1.17 1.30
N LEU A 271 14.36 -0.88 2.17
CA LEU A 271 14.27 -1.12 3.61
C LEU A 271 14.03 0.19 4.36
N ASN A 272 12.82 0.35 4.88
CA ASN A 272 12.40 1.54 5.63
C ASN A 272 12.49 1.36 7.15
N HIS A 273 12.33 2.48 7.86
CA HIS A 273 12.28 2.59 9.32
C HIS A 273 13.61 2.18 10.00
N LEU A 274 14.76 2.46 9.38
CA LEU A 274 16.06 2.19 9.99
C LEU A 274 16.35 3.10 11.18
N ASP A 275 15.62 4.21 11.32
CA ASP A 275 15.56 5.01 12.55
C ASP A 275 15.08 4.22 13.78
N TYR A 276 14.47 3.03 13.59
CA TYR A 276 14.10 2.14 14.70
C TYR A 276 15.27 1.22 15.14
N VAL A 277 16.35 1.19 14.36
CA VAL A 277 17.55 0.38 14.61
C VAL A 277 18.69 1.25 15.17
N GLY A 278 18.84 2.47 14.65
CA GLY A 278 19.86 3.40 15.11
C GLY A 278 19.97 4.65 14.25
N SER A 279 20.89 5.54 14.62
CA SER A 279 21.20 6.76 13.88
C SER A 279 22.19 6.54 12.75
N ARG A 280 22.04 7.37 11.71
CA ARG A 280 22.92 7.46 10.53
C ARG A 280 24.17 8.32 10.75
N ARG A 281 24.46 8.75 11.99
CA ARG A 281 25.63 9.60 12.26
C ARG A 281 26.92 8.81 12.07
N ILE A 282 27.61 9.04 10.94
CA ILE A 282 28.87 8.36 10.58
C ILE A 282 29.86 8.40 11.75
N GLY A 283 30.45 7.24 12.06
CA GLY A 283 31.40 7.06 13.15
C GLY A 283 30.77 6.87 14.54
N SER A 284 29.44 6.85 14.66
CA SER A 284 28.77 6.45 15.90
C SER A 284 28.58 4.93 15.99
N GLU A 285 28.48 4.41 17.21
CA GLU A 285 28.11 3.02 17.48
C GLU A 285 26.75 2.65 16.84
N GLU A 286 25.82 3.61 16.79
CA GLU A 286 24.49 3.41 16.19
C GLU A 286 24.57 3.24 14.67
N CYS A 287 25.51 3.92 14.00
CA CYS A 287 25.73 3.75 12.57
C CYS A 287 26.28 2.35 12.24
N ALA A 288 27.14 1.80 13.12
CA ALA A 288 27.61 0.43 13.00
C ALA A 288 26.47 -0.59 13.19
N LYS A 289 25.59 -0.38 14.19
CA LYS A 289 24.39 -1.21 14.39
C LYS A 289 23.49 -1.26 13.16
N VAL A 290 23.26 -0.11 12.50
CA VAL A 290 22.49 -0.06 11.25
C VAL A 290 23.19 -0.84 10.14
N ALA A 291 24.50 -0.69 9.97
CA ALA A 291 25.25 -1.39 8.93
C ALA A 291 25.21 -2.91 9.14
N ASP A 292 25.41 -3.37 10.38
CA ASP A 292 25.33 -4.79 10.76
C ASP A 292 23.93 -5.35 10.54
N PHE A 293 22.89 -4.61 10.95
CA PHE A 293 21.50 -5.01 10.72
C PHE A 293 21.18 -5.13 9.23
N VAL A 294 21.58 -4.16 8.40
CA VAL A 294 21.37 -4.22 6.95
C VAL A 294 22.11 -5.41 6.35
N ALA A 295 23.36 -5.68 6.76
CA ALA A 295 24.12 -6.82 6.29
C ALA A 295 23.47 -8.16 6.67
N GLU A 296 22.94 -8.27 7.89
CA GLU A 296 22.18 -9.44 8.35
C GLU A 296 20.88 -9.62 7.55
N VAL A 297 20.13 -8.54 7.31
CA VAL A 297 18.93 -8.58 6.45
C VAL A 297 19.29 -9.06 5.05
N GLU A 298 20.31 -8.48 4.41
CA GLU A 298 20.76 -8.86 3.07
C GLU A 298 21.18 -10.34 3.01
N HIS A 299 21.93 -10.79 4.03
CA HIS A 299 22.37 -12.18 4.15
C HIS A 299 21.18 -13.14 4.30
N THR A 300 20.26 -12.85 5.21
CA THR A 300 19.14 -13.72 5.53
C THR A 300 18.11 -13.79 4.40
N ILE A 301 17.82 -12.70 3.70
CA ILE A 301 16.87 -12.71 2.58
C ILE A 301 17.51 -13.16 1.25
N GLY A 302 18.84 -13.25 1.19
CA GLY A 302 19.58 -13.66 -0.01
C GLY A 302 19.51 -12.63 -1.15
N ARG A 303 19.25 -11.36 -0.85
CA ARG A 303 19.14 -10.26 -1.82
C ARG A 303 19.75 -8.99 -1.23
N ARG A 304 20.35 -8.16 -2.08
CA ARG A 304 20.79 -6.82 -1.68
C ARG A 304 19.60 -5.88 -1.51
N ILE A 305 19.77 -4.90 -0.62
CA ILE A 305 18.87 -3.77 -0.47
C ILE A 305 19.37 -2.64 -1.36
N ASP A 306 18.47 -1.99 -2.11
CA ASP A 306 18.83 -0.91 -3.04
C ASP A 306 18.69 0.46 -2.36
N HIS A 307 17.65 0.62 -1.55
CA HIS A 307 17.32 1.86 -0.87
C HIS A 307 17.07 1.69 0.63
N LEU A 308 17.47 2.70 1.39
CA LEU A 308 17.41 2.73 2.85
C LEU A 308 16.65 3.97 3.32
N GLY A 309 15.61 3.77 4.13
CA GLY A 309 14.79 4.83 4.70
C GLY A 309 15.10 5.06 6.17
N PHE A 310 15.38 6.31 6.53
CA PHE A 310 15.79 6.74 7.88
C PHE A 310 14.84 7.77 8.51
N SER A 311 13.81 8.19 7.78
CA SER A 311 12.77 9.07 8.29
C SER A 311 11.57 9.04 7.36
N PRO A 312 10.42 9.63 7.74
CA PRO A 312 9.28 9.79 6.85
C PRO A 312 9.57 10.60 5.57
N MET A 313 10.68 11.35 5.53
CA MET A 313 11.04 12.29 4.45
C MET A 313 12.32 11.91 3.70
N SER A 314 13.05 10.88 4.13
CA SER A 314 14.36 10.56 3.58
C SER A 314 14.49 9.11 3.15
N MET A 315 15.00 8.94 1.94
CA MET A 315 15.39 7.66 1.37
C MET A 315 16.69 7.85 0.63
N GLU A 316 17.57 6.87 0.75
CA GLU A 316 18.93 6.96 0.22
C GLU A 316 19.37 5.68 -0.46
N PHE A 317 20.33 5.79 -1.36
CA PHE A 317 20.94 4.61 -1.98
C PHE A 317 21.79 3.86 -0.96
N ARG A 318 21.72 2.52 -1.01
CA ARG A 318 22.53 1.61 -0.18
C ARG A 318 24.04 1.88 -0.28
N SER A 319 24.52 2.38 -1.42
CA SER A 319 25.92 2.77 -1.62
C SER A 319 26.39 3.88 -0.67
N ALA A 320 25.47 4.72 -0.16
CA ALA A 320 25.81 5.82 0.74
C ALA A 320 26.22 5.36 2.16
N LEU A 321 25.94 4.11 2.54
CA LEU A 321 26.38 3.53 3.83
C LEU A 321 27.74 2.83 3.77
N VAL A 322 28.29 2.58 2.58
CA VAL A 322 29.58 1.90 2.40
C VAL A 322 30.50 2.81 1.60
N GLY A 323 30.87 3.91 2.25
CA GLY A 323 31.95 4.81 1.87
C GLY A 323 32.95 4.92 3.00
#